data_AF-A0A7Y2L212-F1
#
_entry.id   AF-A0A7Y2L212-F1
#
_cell.length_a   1.000
_cell.length_b   1.000
_cell.length_c   1.000
_cell.angle_alpha   90.00
_cell.angle_beta   90.00
_cell.angle_gamma   90.00
#
_symmetry.space_group_name_H-M   'P 1'
#
loop_
_entity.id
_entity.type
_entity.pdbx_description
1 polymer ?
#
loop_
_entity_poly.entity_id
_entity_poly.type
_entity_poly.pdbx_seq_one_letter_code
_entity_poly.pdbx_strand_id
1 'polypeptide(L)'
;LESLAKRVHDCVGWHSELYIDSRELPAIETRLLRLPALSIDHLGLSHEGLPSLLRLAGYGVRVKACGFGRVDFALPGVLQQIHSANPHALMFGSDLPSTRAPRPFADSDIVLLSDALGEDGAARALWHNAREFYRLS
;
A
#
# COMPACT_ATOMS: atom_id res chain seq x y z
N LEU A 1 -7.43 10.97 14.63
CA LEU A 1 -7.47 10.26 13.34
C LEU A 1 -8.90 9.96 12.90
N GLU A 2 -9.61 9.02 13.53
CA GLU A 2 -10.91 8.51 13.03
C GLU A 2 -11.99 9.58 12.77
N SER A 3 -12.24 10.47 13.74
CA SER A 3 -13.26 11.53 13.56
C SER A 3 -12.95 12.47 12.38
N LEU A 4 -11.68 12.87 12.20
CA LEU A 4 -11.26 13.72 11.10
C LEU A 4 -11.37 12.98 9.75
N ALA A 5 -10.88 11.74 9.68
CA ALA A 5 -10.92 10.92 8.48
C ALA A 5 -12.36 10.71 7.98
N LYS A 6 -13.29 10.38 8.89
CA LYS A 6 -14.72 10.25 8.56
C LYS A 6 -15.29 11.57 8.06
N ARG A 7 -15.09 12.67 8.79
CA ARG A 7 -15.61 13.99 8.39
C ARG A 7 -15.10 14.44 7.03
N VAL A 8 -13.80 14.29 6.74
CA VAL A 8 -13.21 14.70 5.46
C VAL A 8 -13.73 13.81 4.33
N HIS A 9 -13.89 12.51 4.57
CA HIS A 9 -14.50 11.63 3.60
C HIS A 9 -15.97 11.98 3.33
N ASP A 10 -16.77 12.24 4.36
CA ASP A 10 -18.17 12.60 4.21
C ASP A 10 -18.35 13.94 3.47
N CYS A 11 -17.44 14.91 3.70
CA CYS A 11 -17.52 16.22 3.06
C CYS A 11 -17.02 16.23 1.62
N VAL A 12 -15.91 15.55 1.31
CA VAL A 12 -15.21 15.68 0.02
C VAL A 12 -14.73 14.35 -0.56
N GLY A 13 -15.00 13.23 0.09
CA GLY A 13 -14.65 11.89 -0.37
C GLY A 13 -13.15 11.61 -0.43
N TRP A 14 -12.34 12.33 0.35
CA TRP A 14 -10.91 12.07 0.46
C TRP A 14 -10.61 10.84 1.31
N HIS A 15 -9.45 10.24 1.09
CA HIS A 15 -8.94 9.13 1.90
C HIS A 15 -7.91 9.63 2.92
N SER A 16 -7.65 8.78 3.92
CA SER A 16 -6.46 8.93 4.77
C SER A 16 -5.30 8.16 4.17
N GLU A 17 -4.09 8.68 4.35
CA GLU A 17 -2.85 8.02 3.97
C GLU A 17 -1.93 7.98 5.18
N LEU A 18 -1.41 6.81 5.51
CA LEU A 18 -0.52 6.63 6.66
C LEU A 18 0.86 6.17 6.22
N TYR A 19 1.84 7.04 6.53
CA TYR A 19 3.24 6.65 6.67
C TYR A 19 3.47 6.11 8.07
N ILE A 20 3.58 4.79 8.19
CA ILE A 20 3.69 4.08 9.47
C ILE A 20 4.53 2.82 9.30
N ASP A 21 5.31 2.50 10.34
CA ASP A 21 5.96 1.20 10.44
C ASP A 21 4.93 0.13 10.79
N SER A 22 4.92 -0.98 10.05
CA SER A 22 3.92 -2.03 10.18
C SER A 22 3.87 -2.63 11.59
N ARG A 23 4.94 -2.54 12.37
CA ARG A 23 5.01 -2.97 13.78
C ARG A 23 4.00 -2.27 14.68
N GLU A 24 3.61 -1.05 14.31
CA GLU A 24 2.63 -0.25 15.06
C GLU A 24 1.18 -0.54 14.64
N LEU A 25 0.95 -1.22 13.51
CA LEU A 25 -0.39 -1.52 12.99
C LEU A 25 -1.27 -2.34 13.96
N PRO A 26 -0.77 -3.41 14.65
CA PRO A 26 -1.60 -4.20 15.56
C PRO A 26 -2.32 -3.35 16.62
N ALA A 27 -1.66 -2.32 17.15
CA ALA A 27 -2.20 -1.48 18.22
C ALA A 27 -3.37 -0.58 17.75
N ILE A 28 -3.46 -0.30 16.44
CA ILE A 28 -4.45 0.60 15.86
C ILE A 28 -5.36 -0.05 14.81
N GLU A 29 -5.18 -1.34 14.51
CA GLU A 29 -5.85 -2.08 13.44
C GLU A 29 -7.37 -1.91 13.48
N THR A 30 -8.00 -2.11 14.64
CA THR A 30 -9.46 -1.95 14.80
C THR A 30 -9.95 -0.54 14.47
N ARG A 31 -9.14 0.49 14.72
CA ARG A 31 -9.47 1.88 14.37
C ARG A 31 -9.30 2.12 12.88
N LEU A 32 -8.24 1.57 12.27
CA LEU A 32 -7.98 1.68 10.84
C LEU A 32 -9.10 1.05 9.99
N LEU A 33 -9.61 -0.11 10.42
CA LEU A 33 -10.73 -0.79 9.78
C LEU A 33 -12.06 -0.02 9.81
N ARG A 34 -12.18 1.03 10.63
CA ARG A 34 -13.36 1.90 10.68
C ARG A 34 -13.22 3.15 9.80
N LEU A 35 -12.07 3.33 9.16
CA LEU A 35 -11.86 4.44 8.25
C LEU A 35 -12.51 4.13 6.89
N PRO A 36 -13.16 5.11 6.26
CA PRO A 36 -13.93 4.88 5.03
C PRO A 36 -13.04 4.62 3.80
N ALA A 37 -11.85 5.23 3.76
CA ALA A 37 -10.85 5.01 2.71
C ALA A 37 -9.46 5.26 3.27
N LEU A 38 -8.55 4.30 3.06
CA LEU A 38 -7.22 4.28 3.67
C LEU A 38 -6.17 3.71 2.72
N SER A 39 -5.00 4.36 2.66
CA SER A 39 -3.75 3.81 2.11
C SER A 39 -2.65 3.71 3.17
N ILE A 40 -1.81 2.68 3.09
CA ILE A 40 -0.56 2.53 3.85
C ILE A 40 0.63 2.68 2.90
N ASP A 41 1.59 3.52 3.27
CA ASP A 41 2.77 3.77 2.44
C ASP A 41 3.84 2.66 2.54
N HIS A 42 4.64 2.52 1.48
CA HIS A 42 5.88 1.74 1.40
C HIS A 42 5.80 0.28 1.91
N LEU A 43 4.70 -0.41 1.60
CA LEU A 43 4.47 -1.79 2.05
C LEU A 43 4.57 -1.97 3.58
N GLY A 44 4.41 -0.90 4.37
CA GLY A 44 4.52 -0.95 5.82
C GLY A 44 5.95 -1.12 6.38
N LEU A 45 7.01 -1.02 5.56
CA LEU A 45 8.44 -1.01 5.97
C LEU A 45 9.01 -2.30 6.61
N SER A 46 8.36 -2.90 7.61
CA SER A 46 8.93 -4.00 8.41
C SER A 46 8.22 -5.34 8.22
N HIS A 47 9.00 -6.42 8.19
CA HIS A 47 8.53 -7.79 8.01
C HIS A 47 7.62 -8.22 9.17
N GLU A 48 7.97 -7.81 10.39
CA GLU A 48 7.26 -8.17 11.63
C GLU A 48 5.76 -7.81 11.59
N GLY A 49 5.40 -6.67 10.99
CA GLY A 49 4.02 -6.22 10.90
C GLY A 49 3.27 -6.66 9.64
N LEU A 50 3.89 -7.47 8.76
CA LEU A 50 3.22 -7.98 7.55
C LEU A 50 1.89 -8.71 7.82
N PRO A 51 1.75 -9.54 8.88
CA PRO A 51 0.46 -10.20 9.14
C PRO A 51 -0.70 -9.20 9.32
N SER A 52 -0.45 -8.06 9.97
CA SER A 52 -1.46 -7.01 10.16
C SER A 52 -1.72 -6.24 8.87
N LEU A 53 -0.67 -5.96 8.08
CA LEU A 53 -0.82 -5.34 6.76
C LEU A 53 -1.66 -6.20 5.82
N LEU A 54 -1.44 -7.52 5.80
CA LEU A 54 -2.19 -8.46 4.98
C LEU A 54 -3.67 -8.53 5.37
N ARG A 55 -3.98 -8.52 6.67
CA ARG A 55 -5.37 -8.43 7.14
C ARG A 55 -6.02 -7.13 6.68
N LEU A 56 -5.36 -5.98 6.89
CA LEU A 56 -5.87 -4.68 6.44
C LEU A 56 -6.12 -4.68 4.93
N ALA A 57 -5.19 -5.20 4.13
CA ALA A 57 -5.34 -5.32 2.67
C ALA A 57 -6.55 -6.18 2.28
N GLY A 58 -6.75 -7.31 2.96
CA GLY A 58 -7.92 -8.18 2.79
C GLY A 58 -9.24 -7.47 3.12
N TYR A 59 -9.24 -6.48 4.02
CA TYR A 59 -10.39 -5.62 4.32
C TYR A 59 -10.53 -4.40 3.39
N GLY A 60 -9.75 -4.32 2.32
CA GLY A 60 -9.88 -3.26 1.31
C GLY A 60 -8.99 -2.03 1.54
N VAL A 61 -8.12 -2.06 2.56
CA VAL A 61 -7.10 -1.01 2.72
C VAL A 61 -6.11 -1.08 1.55
N ARG A 62 -5.84 0.06 0.91
CA ARG A 62 -4.85 0.13 -0.15
C ARG A 62 -3.44 0.16 0.43
N VAL A 63 -2.48 -0.38 -0.31
CA VAL A 63 -1.08 -0.45 0.07
C VAL A 63 -0.23 0.09 -1.07
N LYS A 64 0.61 1.08 -0.80
CA LYS A 64 1.53 1.57 -1.81
C LYS A 64 2.71 0.61 -2.00
N ALA A 65 2.84 0.08 -3.21
CA ALA A 65 4.02 -0.62 -3.69
C ALA A 65 5.08 0.41 -4.12
N CYS A 66 5.74 1.00 -3.15
CA CYS A 66 6.79 2.00 -3.35
C CYS A 66 7.86 1.87 -2.26
N GLY A 67 8.97 2.61 -2.37
CA GLY A 67 10.01 2.60 -1.34
C GLY A 67 10.68 1.23 -1.15
N PHE A 68 10.80 0.43 -2.21
CA PHE A 68 11.34 -0.94 -2.17
C PHE A 68 12.75 -1.05 -1.57
N GLY A 69 13.56 0.00 -1.64
CA GLY A 69 14.87 0.07 -0.99
C GLY A 69 14.84 0.21 0.53
N ARG A 70 13.67 0.28 1.16
CA ARG A 70 13.47 0.60 2.59
C ARG A 70 13.02 -0.59 3.43
N VAL A 71 12.59 -1.67 2.78
CA VAL A 71 12.00 -2.83 3.45
C VAL A 71 13.07 -3.83 3.87
N ASP A 72 12.75 -4.66 4.86
CA ASP A 72 13.62 -5.72 5.40
C ASP A 72 13.19 -7.14 4.95
N PHE A 73 12.38 -7.24 3.89
CA PHE A 73 11.82 -8.50 3.39
C PHE A 73 11.94 -8.69 1.87
N ALA A 74 11.75 -9.93 1.43
CA ALA A 74 11.73 -10.29 0.02
C ALA A 74 10.45 -9.77 -0.68
N LEU A 75 10.61 -8.76 -1.53
CA LEU A 75 9.52 -8.07 -2.22
C LEU A 75 8.58 -9.00 -3.03
N PRO A 76 9.07 -9.93 -3.89
CA PRO A 76 8.17 -10.70 -4.74
C PRO A 76 7.11 -11.49 -3.95
N GLY A 77 7.53 -12.16 -2.88
CA GLY A 77 6.63 -12.94 -2.04
C GLY A 77 5.59 -12.08 -1.31
N VAL A 78 6.00 -10.90 -0.81
CA VAL A 78 5.08 -9.97 -0.14
C VAL A 78 4.09 -9.35 -1.12
N LEU A 79 4.53 -8.95 -2.31
CA LEU A 79 3.65 -8.45 -3.36
C LEU A 79 2.59 -9.49 -3.73
N GLN A 80 3.00 -10.76 -3.90
CA GLN A 80 2.09 -11.87 -4.16
C GLN A 80 1.10 -12.08 -3.02
N GLN A 81 1.55 -12.09 -1.76
CA GLN A 81 0.68 -12.25 -0.61
C GLN A 81 -0.37 -11.14 -0.50
N ILE A 82 0.01 -9.88 -0.69
CA ILE A 82 -0.93 -8.75 -0.68
C ILE A 82 -1.92 -8.88 -1.84
N HIS A 83 -1.43 -9.20 -3.04
CA HIS A 83 -2.29 -9.39 -4.21
C HIS A 83 -3.28 -10.55 -4.02
N SER A 84 -2.84 -11.67 -3.46
CA SER A 84 -3.70 -12.81 -3.14
C SER A 84 -4.73 -12.48 -2.05
N ALA A 85 -4.37 -11.66 -1.06
CA ALA A 85 -5.33 -11.20 -0.06
C ALA A 85 -6.39 -10.28 -0.67
N ASN A 86 -5.98 -9.38 -1.57
CA ASN A 86 -6.89 -8.53 -2.34
C ASN A 86 -6.21 -7.99 -3.61
N PRO A 87 -6.66 -8.35 -4.83
CA PRO A 87 -6.03 -7.91 -6.08
C PRO A 87 -6.15 -6.40 -6.32
N HIS A 88 -7.03 -5.72 -5.58
CA HIS A 88 -7.23 -4.28 -5.62
C HIS A 88 -6.34 -3.50 -4.63
N ALA A 89 -5.61 -4.16 -3.73
CA ALA A 89 -4.91 -3.46 -2.65
C ALA A 89 -3.68 -2.67 -3.12
N LEU A 90 -2.86 -3.25 -4.00
CA LEU A 90 -1.56 -2.65 -4.38
C LEU A 90 -1.74 -1.44 -5.31
N MET A 91 -0.99 -0.37 -5.04
CA MET A 91 -0.86 0.81 -5.89
C MET A 91 0.62 1.18 -6.02
N PHE A 92 1.19 1.11 -7.22
CA PHE A 92 2.61 1.40 -7.43
C PHE A 92 2.90 2.91 -7.34
N GLY A 93 4.11 3.24 -6.88
CA GLY A 93 4.67 4.58 -6.96
C GLY A 93 6.19 4.53 -6.86
N SER A 94 6.88 5.49 -7.48
CA SER A 94 8.35 5.51 -7.46
C SER A 94 8.93 5.98 -6.12
N ASP A 95 8.19 6.75 -5.31
CA ASP A 95 8.74 7.41 -4.11
C ASP A 95 9.97 8.28 -4.44
N LEU A 96 10.03 8.89 -5.63
CA LEU A 96 11.05 9.88 -5.98
C LEU A 96 10.86 11.18 -5.16
N PRO A 97 11.93 11.88 -4.76
CA PRO A 97 13.35 11.61 -5.06
C PRO A 97 14.04 10.62 -4.10
N SER A 98 13.28 9.78 -3.39
CA SER A 98 13.79 8.68 -2.54
C SER A 98 14.70 9.12 -1.38
N THR A 99 14.46 10.31 -0.83
CA THR A 99 15.30 10.94 0.21
C THR A 99 15.39 10.17 1.52
N ARG A 100 14.54 9.17 1.73
CA ARG A 100 14.48 8.33 2.94
C ARG A 100 14.79 6.86 2.66
N ALA A 101 15.30 6.54 1.47
CA ALA A 101 15.60 5.17 1.06
C ALA A 101 17.12 4.95 0.93
N PRO A 102 17.68 3.90 1.54
CA PRO A 102 19.07 3.48 1.32
C PRO A 102 19.38 3.24 -0.17
N ARG A 103 18.41 2.68 -0.90
CA ARG A 103 18.46 2.52 -2.36
C ARG A 103 17.32 3.34 -2.99
N PRO A 104 17.60 4.22 -3.95
CA PRO A 104 16.56 4.95 -4.66
C PRO A 104 15.75 4.04 -5.59
N PHE A 105 14.63 4.55 -6.08
CA PHE A 105 13.89 3.90 -7.16
C PHE A 105 14.78 3.62 -8.37
N ALA A 106 14.55 2.46 -8.98
CA ALA A 106 15.13 2.10 -10.27
C ALA A 106 14.06 1.42 -11.14
N ASP A 107 14.16 1.53 -12.46
CA ASP A 107 13.20 0.93 -13.40
C ASP A 107 13.03 -0.58 -13.20
N SER A 108 14.07 -1.26 -12.68
CA SER A 108 14.02 -2.67 -12.29
C SER A 108 12.96 -2.97 -11.21
N ASP A 109 12.53 -1.98 -10.41
CA ASP A 109 11.45 -2.13 -9.44
C ASP A 109 10.10 -2.38 -10.13
N ILE A 110 9.88 -1.78 -11.32
CA ILE A 110 8.68 -2.05 -12.14
C ILE A 110 8.76 -3.46 -12.71
N VAL A 111 9.94 -3.88 -13.20
CA VAL A 111 10.16 -5.24 -13.72
C VAL A 111 9.90 -6.28 -12.61
N LEU A 112 10.46 -6.07 -11.42
CA LEU A 112 10.26 -6.95 -10.26
C LEU A 112 8.77 -7.08 -9.91
N LEU A 113 8.02 -5.97 -9.91
CA LEU A 113 6.59 -6.00 -9.64
C LEU A 113 5.83 -6.79 -10.72
N SER A 114 6.16 -6.56 -11.99
CA SER A 114 5.54 -7.27 -13.12
C SER A 114 5.81 -8.77 -13.07
N ASP A 115 7.04 -9.17 -12.80
CA ASP A 115 7.44 -10.58 -12.68
C ASP A 115 6.73 -11.26 -11.49
N ALA A 116 6.58 -10.55 -10.36
CA ALA A 116 5.93 -11.08 -9.17
C ALA A 116 4.43 -11.29 -9.35
N LEU A 117 3.74 -10.38 -10.06
CA LEU A 117 2.28 -10.34 -10.14
C LEU A 117 1.70 -10.88 -11.45
N GLY A 118 2.52 -11.06 -12.48
CA GLY A 118 2.06 -11.33 -13.84
C GLY A 118 1.35 -10.13 -14.47
N GLU A 119 1.00 -10.26 -15.75
CA GLU A 119 0.47 -9.15 -16.57
C GLU A 119 -0.77 -8.47 -15.95
N ASP A 120 -1.80 -9.25 -15.62
CA ASP A 120 -3.05 -8.71 -15.06
C ASP A 120 -2.87 -8.07 -13.68
N GLY A 121 -2.04 -8.68 -12.82
CA GLY A 121 -1.77 -8.16 -11.49
C GLY A 121 -0.95 -6.87 -11.55
N ALA A 122 0.03 -6.82 -12.45
CA ALA A 122 0.86 -5.65 -12.71
C ALA A 122 0.01 -4.50 -13.28
N ALA A 123 -0.85 -4.75 -14.27
CA ALA A 123 -1.73 -3.73 -14.83
C ALA A 123 -2.63 -3.09 -13.75
N ARG A 124 -3.15 -3.90 -12.82
CA ARG A 124 -3.92 -3.40 -11.67
C ARG A 124 -3.08 -2.53 -10.74
N ALA A 125 -1.93 -3.03 -10.31
CA ALA A 125 -1.06 -2.33 -9.36
C ALA A 125 -0.45 -1.05 -9.95
N LEU A 126 -0.05 -1.06 -11.22
CA LEU A 126 0.58 0.07 -11.91
C LEU A 126 -0.41 1.16 -12.32
N TRP A 127 -1.70 0.83 -12.48
CA TRP A 127 -2.66 1.78 -13.03
C TRP A 127 -4.05 1.70 -12.39
N HIS A 128 -4.76 0.60 -12.58
CA HIS A 128 -6.22 0.57 -12.31
C HIS A 128 -6.56 0.84 -10.84
N ASN A 129 -5.83 0.24 -9.90
CA ASN A 129 -6.12 0.37 -8.48
C ASN A 129 -5.95 1.81 -7.98
N ALA A 130 -4.88 2.48 -8.41
CA ALA A 130 -4.64 3.87 -8.07
C ALA A 130 -5.69 4.78 -8.73
N ARG A 131 -6.01 4.57 -10.01
CA ARG A 131 -7.04 5.35 -10.71
C ARG A 131 -8.39 5.29 -10.00
N GLU A 132 -8.80 4.10 -9.58
CA GLU A 132 -10.03 3.87 -8.81
C GLU A 132 -9.97 4.57 -7.45
N PHE A 133 -8.90 4.37 -6.69
CA PHE A 133 -8.75 4.92 -5.35
C PHE A 133 -8.67 6.45 -5.31
N TYR A 134 -7.96 7.06 -6.28
CA TYR A 134 -7.88 8.51 -6.45
C TYR A 134 -9.06 9.10 -7.22
N ARG A 135 -10.01 8.27 -7.67
CA ARG A 135 -11.24 8.69 -8.37
C ARG A 135 -10.96 9.50 -9.64
N LEU A 136 -9.94 9.11 -10.40
CA LEU A 136 -9.55 9.77 -11.64
C LEU A 136 -10.42 9.27 -12.81
N SER A 137 -11.24 10.17 -13.37
CA SER A 137 -12.11 9.95 -14.53
C SER A 137 -11.33 9.99 -15.83
#